data_AF-A0A432RA09-F1
#
_entry.id   AF-A0A432RA09-F1
#
_cell.length_a   1.000
_cell.length_b   1.000
_cell.length_c   1.000
_cell.angle_alpha   90.00
_cell.angle_beta   90.00
_cell.angle_gamma   90.00
#
_symmetry.space_group_name_H-M   'P 1'
#
loop_
_entity.id
_entity.type
_entity.pdbx_description
1 polymer ?
#
loop_
_entity_poly.entity_id
_entity_poly.type
_entity_poly.pdbx_seq_one_letter_code
_entity_poly.pdbx_strand_id
1 'polypeptide(L)'
;ALEEGKSLKEAILGSIRVRTRPVLMTAFATSVGMIPIALSWALGLERLAPLGVVAIGGLIIGTFLTLVYVPVLYFYLFRKRNI
;
A
#
# COMPACT_ATOMS: atom_id res chain seq x y z
N ALA A 1 4.48 -14.00 -14.92
CA ALA A 1 3.14 -13.47 -15.28
C ALA A 1 3.09 -12.93 -16.71
N LEU A 2 3.97 -12.00 -17.11
CA LEU A 2 4.13 -11.64 -18.54
C LEU A 2 4.82 -12.75 -19.35
N GLU A 3 5.67 -13.55 -18.68
CA GLU A 3 6.35 -14.72 -19.27
C GLU A 3 5.42 -15.93 -19.51
N GLU A 4 4.16 -15.88 -19.08
CA GLU A 4 3.19 -16.99 -19.21
C GLU A 4 2.23 -16.79 -20.40
N GLY A 5 2.49 -15.83 -21.30
CA GLY A 5 1.60 -15.53 -22.43
C GLY A 5 0.24 -14.94 -22.05
N LYS A 6 0.02 -14.60 -20.77
CA LYS A 6 -1.21 -13.95 -20.27
C LYS A 6 -1.33 -12.52 -20.80
N SER A 7 -2.56 -12.08 -21.04
CA SER A 7 -2.81 -10.70 -21.43
C SER A 7 -2.30 -9.74 -20.33
N LEU A 8 -1.81 -8.55 -20.72
CA LEU A 8 -1.30 -7.54 -19.78
C LEU A 8 -2.29 -7.26 -18.64
N LYS A 9 -3.60 -7.26 -18.96
CA LYS A 9 -4.68 -7.05 -17.99
C LYS A 9 -4.78 -8.19 -16.98
N GLU A 10 -4.71 -9.45 -17.41
CA GLU A 10 -4.74 -10.62 -16.52
C GLU A 10 -3.51 -10.70 -15.64
N ALA A 11 -2.32 -10.39 -16.18
CA ALA A 11 -1.09 -10.37 -15.41
C ALA A 11 -1.13 -9.32 -14.29
N ILE A 12 -1.65 -8.12 -14.57
CA ILE A 12 -1.82 -7.04 -13.58
C ILE A 12 -2.85 -7.43 -12.53
N LEU A 13 -4.03 -7.92 -12.94
CA LEU A 13 -5.09 -8.36 -12.01
C LEU A 13 -4.61 -9.50 -11.08
N GLY A 14 -3.87 -10.46 -11.63
CA GLY A 14 -3.25 -11.54 -10.84
C GLY A 14 -2.27 -10.99 -9.81
N SER A 15 -1.41 -10.05 -10.20
CA SER A 15 -0.44 -9.40 -9.31
C SER A 15 -1.11 -8.62 -8.18
N ILE A 16 -2.19 -7.88 -8.47
CA ILE A 16 -2.97 -7.17 -7.45
C ILE A 16 -3.52 -8.18 -6.44
N ARG A 17 -4.17 -9.26 -6.92
CA ARG A 17 -4.86 -10.23 -6.06
C ARG A 17 -3.93 -10.89 -5.04
N VAL A 18 -2.69 -11.21 -5.42
CA VAL A 18 -1.72 -11.85 -4.51
C VAL A 18 -1.09 -10.87 -3.52
N ARG A 19 -1.06 -9.56 -3.83
CA ARG A 19 -0.46 -8.53 -2.98
C ARG A 19 -1.47 -7.87 -2.04
N THR A 20 -2.73 -7.76 -2.43
CA THR A 20 -3.76 -7.04 -1.65
C THR A 20 -3.87 -7.58 -0.22
N ARG A 21 -3.92 -8.90 -0.03
CA ARG A 21 -4.05 -9.51 1.31
C ARG A 21 -2.83 -9.20 2.20
N PRO A 22 -1.58 -9.50 1.77
CA PRO A 22 -0.40 -9.15 2.57
C PRO A 22 -0.26 -7.66 2.85
N VAL A 23 -0.48 -6.79 1.86
CA VAL A 23 -0.30 -5.33 2.01
C VAL A 23 -1.32 -4.75 2.99
N LEU A 24 -2.58 -5.18 2.90
CA LEU A 24 -3.59 -4.75 3.86
C LEU A 24 -3.32 -5.29 5.26
N MET A 25 -2.86 -6.54 5.39
CA MET A 25 -2.53 -7.13 6.68
C MET A 25 -1.48 -6.31 7.42
N THR A 26 -0.37 -5.97 6.76
CA THR A 26 0.71 -5.20 7.39
C THR A 26 0.27 -3.77 7.70
N ALA A 27 -0.39 -3.10 6.75
CA ALA A 27 -0.88 -1.74 6.95
C ALA A 27 -1.86 -1.65 8.13
N PHE A 28 -2.80 -2.61 8.24
CA PHE A 28 -3.73 -2.66 9.38
C PHE A 28 -3.01 -2.95 10.69
N ALA A 29 -2.17 -3.98 10.74
CA ALA A 29 -1.47 -4.36 11.95
C ALA A 29 -0.64 -3.20 12.52
N THR A 30 0.12 -2.51 11.66
CA THR A 30 0.93 -1.36 12.07
C THR A 30 0.06 -0.16 12.44
N SER A 31 -0.99 0.14 11.67
CA SER A 31 -1.87 1.28 11.97
C SER A 31 -2.54 1.11 13.33
N VAL A 32 -3.08 -0.07 13.62
CA VAL A 32 -3.71 -0.38 14.91
C VAL A 32 -2.69 -0.32 16.05
N GLY A 33 -1.49 -0.88 15.86
CA GLY A 33 -0.42 -0.83 16.87
C GLY A 33 0.06 0.59 17.20
N MET A 34 -0.11 1.55 16.28
CA MET A 34 0.30 2.94 16.48
C MET A 34 -0.79 3.84 17.08
N ILE A 35 -2.05 3.39 17.16
CA ILE A 35 -3.16 4.16 17.76
C ILE A 35 -2.81 4.72 19.16
N PRO A 36 -2.34 3.93 20.14
CA PRO A 36 -2.07 4.47 21.48
C PRO A 36 -0.93 5.50 21.49
N ILE A 37 0.04 5.36 20.57
CA ILE A 37 1.15 6.30 20.41
C ILE A 37 0.65 7.61 19.82
N ALA A 38 -0.16 7.52 18.76
CA ALA A 38 -0.75 8.68 18.08
C ALA A 38 -1.66 9.49 19.01
N LEU A 39 -2.36 8.84 19.95
CA LEU A 39 -3.25 9.47 20.93
C LEU A 39 -2.52 9.98 22.20
N SER A 40 -1.19 9.82 22.30
CA SER A 40 -0.42 10.20 23.48
C SER A 40 -0.93 9.58 24.79
N TRP A 41 -1.41 8.32 24.75
CA TRP A 41 -2.03 7.68 25.92
C TRP A 41 -1.06 7.33 27.07
N ALA A 42 0.25 7.49 26.88
CA ALA A 42 1.26 7.27 27.92
C ALA A 42 2.18 8.48 28.08
N LEU A 43 2.66 8.70 29.32
CA LEU A 43 3.62 9.74 29.67
C LEU A 43 4.91 9.61 28.84
N GLY A 44 5.38 10.73 28.28
CA GLY A 44 6.58 10.77 27.45
C GLY A 44 6.37 10.44 25.97
N LEU A 45 5.13 10.18 25.54
CA LEU A 45 4.80 10.00 24.12
C LEU A 45 4.51 11.29 23.38
N GLU A 46 4.55 12.47 24.02
CA GLU A 46 4.18 13.74 23.36
C GLU A 46 5.07 14.04 22.14
N ARG A 47 6.33 13.57 22.16
CA ARG A 47 7.28 13.69 21.04
C ARG A 47 7.03 12.66 19.94
N LEU A 48 6.44 11.51 20.29
CA LEU A 48 6.22 10.38 19.37
C LEU A 48 4.84 10.41 18.72
N ALA A 49 3.86 11.10 19.32
CA ALA A 49 2.50 11.20 18.79
C ALA A 49 2.46 11.79 17.36
N PRO A 50 3.21 12.86 17.02
CA PRO A 50 3.25 13.36 15.64
C PRO A 50 3.81 12.32 14.66
N LEU A 51 4.82 11.57 15.08
CA LEU A 51 5.42 10.50 14.26
C LEU A 51 4.43 9.35 14.04
N GLY A 52 3.65 8.98 15.06
CA GLY A 52 2.59 7.98 14.95
C GLY A 52 1.51 8.41 13.95
N VAL A 53 1.04 9.66 14.03
CA VAL A 53 0.04 10.20 13.10
C VAL A 53 0.58 10.20 11.66
N VAL A 54 1.82 10.66 11.45
CA VAL A 54 2.45 10.67 10.12
C VAL A 54 2.63 9.26 9.58
N ALA A 55 3.04 8.30 10.40
CA ALA A 55 3.23 6.92 9.98
C ALA A 55 1.91 6.26 9.56
N ILE A 56 0.82 6.44 10.33
CA ILE A 56 -0.51 5.93 9.97
C ILE A 56 -0.99 6.56 8.66
N GLY A 57 -0.89 7.88 8.52
CA GLY A 57 -1.27 8.57 7.28
C GLY A 57 -0.43 8.10 6.08
N GLY A 58 0.88 7.96 6.26
CA GLY A 58 1.80 7.45 5.24
C GLY A 58 1.51 6.01 4.83
N LEU A 59 1.10 5.15 5.76
CA LEU A 59 0.67 3.79 5.46
C LEU A 59 -0.60 3.77 4.62
N ILE A 60 -1.62 4.55 4.98
CA ILE A 60 -2.87 4.63 4.21
C ILE A 60 -2.60 5.09 2.77
N ILE A 61 -1.84 6.18 2.63
CA ILE A 61 -1.48 6.75 1.32
C ILE A 61 -0.60 5.76 0.54
N GLY A 62 0.41 5.17 1.19
CA GLY A 62 1.32 4.19 0.56
C GLY A 62 0.62 2.92 0.11
N THR A 63 -0.35 2.42 0.89
CA THR A 63 -1.20 1.29 0.50
C THR A 63 -2.02 1.63 -0.73
N PHE A 64 -2.64 2.82 -0.78
CA PHE A 64 -3.36 3.27 -1.95
C PHE A 64 -2.46 3.40 -3.19
N LEU A 65 -1.28 4.00 -3.05
CA LEU A 65 -0.33 4.08 -4.16
C LEU A 65 0.07 2.69 -4.64
N THR A 66 0.34 1.75 -3.75
CA THR A 66 0.82 0.42 -4.12
C THR A 66 -0.26 -0.44 -4.79
N LEU A 67 -1.49 -0.41 -4.29
CA LEU A 67 -2.57 -1.26 -4.80
C LEU A 67 -3.34 -0.66 -5.96
N VAL A 68 -3.36 0.67 -6.10
CA VAL A 68 -4.13 1.37 -7.15
C VAL A 68 -3.19 2.07 -8.13
N TYR A 69 -2.35 2.99 -7.63
CA TYR A 69 -1.55 3.86 -8.50
C TYR A 69 -0.52 3.07 -9.32
N VAL A 70 0.26 2.19 -8.69
CA VAL A 70 1.27 1.37 -9.37
C VAL A 70 0.67 0.50 -10.49
N PRO A 71 -0.39 -0.30 -10.27
CA PRO A 71 -0.95 -1.11 -11.35
C PRO A 71 -1.61 -0.29 -12.46
N VAL A 72 -2.24 0.86 -12.14
CA VAL A 72 -2.79 1.77 -13.16
C VAL A 72 -1.68 2.39 -14.01
N LEU A 73 -0.61 2.85 -13.37
CA LEU A 73 0.56 3.41 -14.05
C LEU A 73 1.21 2.35 -14.94
N TYR A 74 1.38 1.12 -14.43
CA TYR A 74 1.92 0.00 -15.19
C TYR A 74 1.06 -0.33 -16.40
N PHE A 75 -0.27 -0.36 -16.24
CA PHE A 75 -1.21 -0.56 -17.35
C PHE A 75 -1.04 0.51 -18.43
N TYR A 76 -0.97 1.79 -18.05
CA TYR A 76 -0.80 2.89 -19.00
C TYR A 76 0.55 2.84 -19.73
N LEU A 77 1.63 2.62 -18.98
CA LEU A 77 2.99 2.59 -19.51
C LEU A 77 3.20 1.43 -20.50
N PHE A 78 2.74 0.23 -20.14
CA PHE A 78 2.89 -0.96 -20.99
C PHE A 78 1.89 -1.00 -22.13
N ARG A 79 0.69 -0.42 -21.98
CA ARG A 79 -0.24 -0.27 -23.10
C ARG A 79 0.33 0.64 -24.19
N LYS A 80 1.07 1.69 -23.82
CA LYS A 80 1.71 2.62 -24.77
C LYS A 80 2.90 2.01 -25.51
N ARG A 81 3.51 0.94 -24.99
CA ARG A 81 4.68 0.26 -25.58
C ARG A 81 4.30 -0.88 -26.55
N ASN A 82 3.01 -1.16 -26.70
CA ASN A 82 2.44 -2.15 -27.64
C ASN A 82 1.79 -1.48 -28.87
N ILE A 83 2.25 -0.28 -29.24
CA ILE A 83 2.05 0.38 -30.53
C ILE A 83 3.43 0.52 -31.15
#